data_AF-A0A1Y6D170-F1
#
_entry.id   AF-A0A1Y6D170-F1
#
_cell.length_a   1.000
_cell.length_b   1.000
_cell.length_c   1.000
_cell.angle_alpha   90.00
_cell.angle_beta   90.00
_cell.angle_gamma   90.00
#
_symmetry.space_group_name_H-M   'P 1'
#
loop_
_entity.id
_entity.type
_entity.pdbx_description
1 polymer ?
#
loop_
_entity_poly.entity_id
_entity_poly.type
_entity_poly.pdbx_seq_one_letter_code
_entity_poly.pdbx_strand_id
1 'polypeptide(L)'
;MALNADAETLSIDNARLPFAEQIDFFRKKRGNYIPTEHFDDVEAEVHERAFVVANGKAADLLADFHGSVLAAMEDGQGIDWFRQEFDKIAAKHGWAYNGSASFRTRTIYETNMLTSYARGRDAQLADPDLRAARPYLKYNIGPAENHRPLHVSWNGLTLRHDDPWIETHRPVKAYGCHCYLSAVAEPTPGRDKAPKESTYTYTDREGRDHIIPAGVDYGFQKSGDGPWKPDYRAYPEGIGKALEQAITQQEAGPHGTPVSDALALSMRGAFAGQLRAALDTVDSVHGDGALPKIPIKKTSSRTDVGMFRALLNGKPISISVSENSPHPELTLAHEIGHFLHWQAMGKAGAWDMDDPFWLPWITAVEESEAITRLAEFPSEPFRDYLLDPKEVWARSYSQYIALRGQNKAMQEGILFTRGFGNLYQYSQWADNDFSPIAEAIDAMFKQLGWIA
;
A
#
# COMPACT_ATOMS: atom_id res chain seq x y z
N MET A 1 1.99 -6.95 -49.76
CA MET A 1 0.66 -7.48 -49.38
C MET A 1 0.81 -8.02 -47.95
N ALA A 2 1.03 -7.16 -46.96
CA ALA A 2 0.04 -6.37 -46.22
C ALA A 2 -0.96 -7.25 -45.44
N LEU A 3 -0.60 -7.62 -44.21
CA LEU A 3 -1.51 -7.88 -43.09
C LEU A 3 -0.88 -7.33 -41.80
N ASN A 4 -1.02 -6.02 -41.64
CA ASN A 4 -0.99 -5.29 -40.36
C ASN A 4 -2.46 -4.96 -40.06
N ALA A 5 -3.00 -5.50 -38.96
CA ALA A 5 -4.29 -5.22 -38.31
C ALA A 5 -4.46 -6.39 -37.31
N ASP A 6 -4.49 -6.25 -35.98
CA ASP A 6 -5.14 -5.23 -35.16
C ASP A 6 -4.31 -4.94 -33.90
N ALA A 7 -3.61 -3.82 -33.92
CA ALA A 7 -3.28 -3.07 -32.70
C ALA A 7 -4.24 -1.87 -32.71
N GLU A 8 -5.45 -2.06 -32.19
CA GLU A 8 -6.41 -0.97 -32.02
C GLU A 8 -5.89 -0.01 -30.95
N THR A 9 -5.26 1.05 -31.43
CA THR A 9 -5.02 2.31 -30.74
C THR A 9 -6.34 3.00 -30.42
N LEU A 10 -6.80 2.87 -29.18
CA LEU A 10 -7.71 3.84 -28.56
C LEU A 10 -6.87 4.92 -27.87
N SER A 11 -6.62 5.99 -28.62
CA SER A 11 -6.01 7.23 -28.14
C SER A 11 -7.08 8.13 -27.49
N ILE A 12 -7.18 8.06 -26.17
CA ILE A 12 -7.59 9.16 -25.30
C ILE A 12 -6.54 9.18 -24.19
N ASP A 13 -5.64 10.18 -24.22
CA ASP A 13 -4.58 10.44 -23.23
C ASP A 13 -3.86 9.20 -22.68
N ASN A 14 -2.79 8.79 -23.36
CA ASN A 14 -1.91 7.65 -23.04
C ASN A 14 -1.11 7.78 -21.73
N ALA A 15 -1.71 8.33 -20.67
CA ALA A 15 -1.34 8.00 -19.32
C ALA A 15 -1.86 6.56 -19.08
N ARG A 16 -1.02 5.54 -19.22
CA ARG A 16 -1.35 4.13 -18.89
C ARG A 16 -1.69 4.02 -17.40
N LEU A 17 -2.98 3.94 -17.02
CA LEU A 17 -3.39 3.97 -15.60
C LEU A 17 -2.59 2.97 -14.78
N PRO A 18 -2.06 3.36 -13.60
CA PRO A 18 -1.35 2.43 -12.75
C PRO A 18 -2.27 1.26 -12.42
N PHE A 19 -1.72 0.05 -12.41
CA PHE A 19 -2.53 -1.14 -12.17
C PHE A 19 -2.85 -1.23 -10.67
N ALA A 20 -4.07 -0.83 -10.29
CA ALA A 20 -4.47 -0.67 -8.89
C ALA A 20 -4.25 -1.96 -8.09
N GLU A 21 -4.70 -3.10 -8.60
CA GLU A 21 -4.62 -4.38 -7.89
C GLU A 21 -3.16 -4.83 -7.66
N GLN A 22 -2.23 -4.46 -8.56
CA GLN A 22 -0.80 -4.66 -8.34
C GLN A 22 -0.27 -3.77 -7.23
N ILE A 23 -0.64 -2.49 -7.25
CA ILE A 23 -0.21 -1.50 -6.26
C ILE A 23 -0.72 -1.87 -4.88
N ASP A 24 -2.00 -2.24 -4.77
CA ASP A 24 -2.64 -2.63 -3.51
C ASP A 24 -1.98 -3.90 -2.94
N PHE A 25 -1.66 -4.88 -3.79
CA PHE A 25 -0.89 -6.04 -3.37
C PHE A 25 0.49 -5.64 -2.85
N PHE A 26 1.19 -4.75 -3.55
CA PHE A 26 2.55 -4.37 -3.18
C PHE A 26 2.61 -3.48 -1.93
N ARG A 27 1.60 -2.62 -1.71
CA ARG A 27 1.45 -1.80 -0.50
C ARG A 27 1.29 -2.63 0.77
N LYS A 28 0.61 -3.78 0.69
CA LYS A 28 0.44 -4.70 1.85
C LYS A 28 1.76 -5.21 2.44
N LYS A 29 2.87 -5.10 1.72
CA LYS A 29 4.21 -5.45 2.21
C LYS A 29 4.87 -4.34 3.04
N ARG A 30 4.29 -3.14 3.08
CA ARG A 30 4.82 -1.99 3.82
C ARG A 30 4.91 -2.33 5.31
N GLY A 31 5.99 -1.89 5.95
CA GLY A 31 6.25 -2.15 7.37
C GLY A 31 6.73 -3.59 7.66
N ASN A 32 6.50 -4.53 6.75
CA ASN A 32 6.99 -5.90 6.86
C ASN A 32 8.31 -6.06 6.08
N TYR A 33 9.39 -5.52 6.65
CA TYR A 33 10.73 -5.54 6.07
C TYR A 33 11.60 -6.57 6.78
N ILE A 34 11.85 -7.72 6.15
CA ILE A 34 12.61 -8.82 6.75
C ILE A 34 14.03 -8.83 6.17
N PRO A 35 15.06 -8.51 6.97
CA PRO A 35 16.45 -8.56 6.52
C PRO A 35 16.86 -10.01 6.25
N THR A 36 17.40 -10.27 5.05
CA THR A 36 18.01 -11.57 4.72
C THR A 36 19.41 -11.38 4.15
N GLU A 37 20.26 -12.38 4.30
CA GLU A 37 21.57 -12.44 3.65
C GLU A 37 21.47 -13.12 2.28
N HIS A 38 20.62 -14.13 2.17
CA HIS A 38 20.39 -14.93 0.98
C HIS A 38 18.90 -15.05 0.63
N PHE A 39 18.62 -15.45 -0.61
CA PHE A 39 17.24 -15.51 -1.10
C PHE A 39 16.45 -16.65 -0.46
N ASP A 40 17.16 -17.71 -0.03
CA ASP A 40 16.59 -18.92 0.54
C ASP A 40 16.57 -18.94 2.07
N ASP A 41 16.97 -17.84 2.71
CA ASP A 41 16.83 -17.62 4.15
C ASP A 41 15.37 -17.63 4.61
N VAL A 42 14.45 -17.31 3.70
CA VAL A 42 13.00 -17.28 3.96
C VAL A 42 12.20 -18.02 2.91
N GLU A 43 11.08 -18.60 3.34
CA GLU A 43 10.18 -19.37 2.48
C GLU A 43 9.30 -18.47 1.61
N ALA A 44 8.62 -19.05 0.61
CA ALA A 44 7.75 -18.32 -0.33
C ALA A 44 6.65 -17.50 0.37
N GLU A 45 6.12 -17.99 1.49
CA GLU A 45 5.12 -17.28 2.30
C GLU A 45 5.62 -15.94 2.84
N VAL A 46 6.89 -15.87 3.24
CA VAL A 46 7.52 -14.61 3.65
C VAL A 46 7.72 -13.71 2.44
N HIS A 47 8.19 -14.25 1.30
CA HIS A 47 8.31 -13.48 0.05
C HIS A 47 6.98 -12.93 -0.47
N GLU A 48 5.84 -13.55 -0.14
CA GLU A 48 4.51 -13.07 -0.53
C GLU A 48 4.01 -11.94 0.37
N ARG A 49 4.37 -11.92 1.66
CA ARG A 49 3.82 -10.98 2.66
C ARG A 49 4.79 -9.90 3.13
N ALA A 50 6.09 -10.12 3.01
CA ALA A 50 7.15 -9.17 3.36
C ALA A 50 7.84 -8.62 2.10
N PHE A 51 8.54 -7.50 2.25
CA PHE A 51 9.52 -7.03 1.28
C PHE A 51 10.92 -7.44 1.75
N VAL A 52 11.61 -8.20 0.90
CA VAL A 52 12.90 -8.83 1.21
C VAL A 52 13.88 -8.53 0.08
N VAL A 53 15.12 -8.19 0.44
CA VAL A 53 16.24 -8.07 -0.50
C VAL A 53 17.42 -8.79 0.10
N ALA A 54 17.96 -9.78 -0.62
CA ALA A 54 19.13 -10.52 -0.16
C ALA A 54 20.34 -9.58 0.06
N ASN A 55 21.00 -9.74 1.19
CA ASN A 55 22.03 -8.84 1.74
C ASN A 55 21.50 -7.45 2.15
N GLY A 56 20.18 -7.27 2.25
CA GLY A 56 19.55 -6.05 2.78
C GLY A 56 19.51 -6.10 4.30
N LYS A 57 20.59 -5.67 4.95
CA LYS A 57 20.79 -5.88 6.41
C LYS A 57 20.05 -4.90 7.33
N ALA A 58 19.34 -3.91 6.79
CA ALA A 58 18.64 -2.89 7.57
C ALA A 58 17.21 -2.67 7.06
N ALA A 59 16.24 -2.56 7.96
CA ALA A 59 14.84 -2.30 7.62
C ALA A 59 14.66 -0.99 6.85
N ASP A 60 15.41 0.07 7.20
CA ASP A 60 15.33 1.37 6.50
C ASP A 60 15.79 1.30 5.04
N LEU A 61 16.79 0.46 4.75
CA LEU A 61 17.23 0.20 3.37
C LEU A 61 16.14 -0.51 2.57
N LEU A 62 15.50 -1.51 3.18
CA LEU A 62 14.39 -2.24 2.58
C LEU A 62 13.17 -1.34 2.37
N ALA A 63 12.87 -0.45 3.30
CA ALA A 63 11.81 0.54 3.20
C ALA A 63 12.01 1.49 2.02
N ASP A 64 13.23 2.02 1.85
CA ASP A 64 13.54 2.89 0.72
C ASP A 64 13.44 2.16 -0.63
N PHE A 65 13.90 0.90 -0.70
CA PHE A 65 13.74 0.09 -1.93
C PHE A 65 12.29 -0.26 -2.22
N HIS A 66 11.51 -0.64 -1.21
CA HIS A 66 10.07 -0.86 -1.35
C HIS A 66 9.39 0.40 -1.88
N GLY A 67 9.67 1.56 -1.27
CA GLY A 67 9.14 2.84 -1.71
C GLY A 67 9.53 3.20 -3.15
N SER A 68 10.77 2.93 -3.56
CA SER A 68 11.24 3.18 -4.93
C SER A 68 10.54 2.27 -5.95
N VAL A 69 10.39 0.97 -5.68
CA VAL A 69 9.66 0.07 -6.58
C VAL A 69 8.17 0.44 -6.63
N LEU A 70 7.56 0.80 -5.49
CA LEU A 70 6.17 1.26 -5.44
C LEU A 70 5.98 2.52 -6.29
N ALA A 71 6.84 3.52 -6.14
CA ALA A 71 6.81 4.74 -6.95
C ALA A 71 6.93 4.41 -8.45
N ALA A 72 7.75 3.41 -8.81
CA ALA A 72 7.84 2.97 -10.20
C ALA A 72 6.53 2.36 -10.73
N MET A 73 5.81 1.59 -9.92
CA MET A 73 4.48 1.07 -10.26
C MET A 73 3.46 2.21 -10.44
N GLU A 74 3.46 3.16 -9.50
CA GLU A 74 2.49 4.24 -9.42
C GLU A 74 2.67 5.32 -10.50
N ASP A 75 3.92 5.63 -10.84
CA ASP A 75 4.25 6.69 -11.79
C ASP A 75 4.65 6.16 -13.17
N GLY A 76 4.66 4.83 -13.34
CA GLY A 76 4.99 4.18 -14.61
C GLY A 76 6.47 4.29 -14.98
N GLN A 77 7.35 4.29 -13.99
CA GLN A 77 8.80 4.37 -14.21
C GLN A 77 9.37 3.00 -14.60
N GLY A 78 10.34 3.02 -15.52
CA GLY A 78 11.06 1.83 -15.97
C GLY A 78 12.30 1.49 -15.14
N ILE A 79 12.95 0.38 -15.48
CA ILE A 79 14.16 -0.11 -14.80
C ILE A 79 15.32 0.91 -14.77
N ASP A 80 15.46 1.76 -15.80
CA ASP A 80 16.54 2.75 -15.86
C ASP A 80 16.37 3.87 -14.83
N TRP A 81 15.13 4.26 -14.54
CA TRP A 81 14.84 5.17 -13.44
C TRP A 81 15.14 4.49 -12.09
N PHE A 82 14.71 3.24 -11.93
CA PHE A 82 14.99 2.49 -10.70
C PHE A 82 16.49 2.30 -10.46
N ARG A 83 17.31 2.12 -11.51
CA ARG A 83 18.78 2.07 -11.38
C ARG A 83 19.35 3.35 -10.77
N GLN A 84 18.83 4.51 -11.16
CA GLN A 84 19.27 5.79 -10.60
C GLN A 84 18.85 5.93 -9.14
N GLU A 85 17.63 5.54 -8.79
CA GLU A 85 17.17 5.54 -7.40
C GLU A 85 17.93 4.52 -6.55
N PHE A 86 18.24 3.36 -7.11
CA PHE A 86 19.04 2.33 -6.46
C PHE A 86 20.42 2.86 -6.05
N ASP A 87 21.11 3.58 -6.93
CA ASP A 87 22.42 4.16 -6.62
C ASP A 87 22.32 5.20 -5.49
N LYS A 88 21.27 6.03 -5.49
CA LYS A 88 21.00 7.00 -4.42
C LYS A 88 20.74 6.32 -3.08
N ILE A 89 19.89 5.30 -3.07
CA ILE A 89 19.51 4.54 -1.87
C ILE A 89 20.73 3.79 -1.32
N ALA A 90 21.48 3.10 -2.19
CA ALA A 90 22.69 2.38 -1.78
C ALA A 90 23.72 3.35 -1.18
N ALA A 91 23.94 4.51 -1.78
CA ALA A 91 24.83 5.54 -1.24
C ALA A 91 24.34 6.11 0.09
N LYS A 92 23.05 6.42 0.21
CA LYS A 92 22.40 6.94 1.43
C LYS A 92 22.64 6.03 2.63
N HIS A 93 22.56 4.71 2.42
CA HIS A 93 22.71 3.70 3.47
C HIS A 93 24.13 3.14 3.59
N GLY A 94 25.09 3.59 2.77
CA GLY A 94 26.44 3.02 2.72
C GLY A 94 26.43 1.51 2.41
N TRP A 95 25.47 1.03 1.62
CA TRP A 95 25.23 -0.39 1.43
C TRP A 95 26.23 -1.03 0.48
N ALA A 96 27.04 -1.96 1.01
CA ALA A 96 27.92 -2.81 0.22
C ALA A 96 27.22 -4.13 -0.16
N TYR A 97 27.07 -4.38 -1.46
CA TYR A 97 26.41 -5.57 -1.99
C TYR A 97 27.31 -6.39 -2.92
N ASN A 98 26.98 -7.68 -3.06
CA ASN A 98 27.69 -8.61 -3.94
C ASN A 98 27.04 -8.66 -5.33
N GLY A 99 27.85 -8.88 -6.37
CA GLY A 99 27.39 -8.94 -7.77
C GLY A 99 27.34 -7.57 -8.44
N SER A 100 27.01 -7.53 -9.73
CA SER A 100 26.94 -6.26 -10.46
C SER A 100 25.68 -5.46 -10.11
N ALA A 101 25.78 -4.13 -10.14
CA ALA A 101 24.64 -3.23 -9.98
C ALA A 101 23.51 -3.57 -10.97
N SER A 102 23.85 -3.86 -12.22
CA SER A 102 22.88 -4.25 -13.25
C SER A 102 22.13 -5.54 -12.91
N PHE A 103 22.81 -6.53 -12.32
CA PHE A 103 22.16 -7.77 -11.89
C PHE A 103 21.23 -7.51 -10.71
N ARG A 104 21.70 -6.77 -9.69
CA ARG A 104 20.92 -6.47 -8.49
C ARG A 104 19.66 -5.67 -8.78
N THR A 105 19.81 -4.58 -9.52
CA THR A 105 18.69 -3.71 -9.91
C THR A 105 17.64 -4.49 -10.70
N ARG A 106 18.08 -5.31 -11.66
CA ARG A 106 17.19 -6.17 -12.43
C ARG A 106 16.44 -7.16 -11.55
N THR A 107 17.15 -7.89 -10.68
CA THR A 107 16.53 -8.89 -9.80
C THR A 107 15.51 -8.26 -8.86
N ILE A 108 15.83 -7.14 -8.21
CA ILE A 108 14.90 -6.47 -7.27
C ILE A 108 13.69 -5.92 -8.03
N TYR A 109 13.93 -5.16 -9.11
CA TYR A 109 12.86 -4.51 -9.86
C TYR A 109 11.97 -5.53 -10.58
N GLU A 110 12.53 -6.38 -11.44
CA GLU A 110 11.73 -7.30 -12.26
C GLU A 110 10.97 -8.31 -11.39
N THR A 111 11.60 -8.87 -10.35
CA THR A 111 10.92 -9.85 -9.49
C THR A 111 9.71 -9.23 -8.81
N ASN A 112 9.88 -8.06 -8.17
CA ASN A 112 8.77 -7.38 -7.50
C ASN A 112 7.70 -6.91 -8.49
N MET A 113 8.07 -6.38 -9.65
CA MET A 113 7.11 -5.96 -10.69
C MET A 113 6.31 -7.13 -11.23
N LEU A 114 6.96 -8.27 -11.56
CA LEU A 114 6.29 -9.42 -12.15
C LEU A 114 5.41 -10.15 -11.14
N THR A 115 5.88 -10.36 -9.91
CA THR A 115 5.10 -11.09 -8.89
C THR A 115 3.89 -10.27 -8.44
N SER A 116 4.06 -8.96 -8.19
CA SER A 116 2.95 -8.09 -7.82
C SER A 116 1.93 -7.93 -8.96
N TYR A 117 2.39 -7.79 -10.21
CA TYR A 117 1.49 -7.76 -11.37
C TYR A 117 0.70 -9.06 -11.49
N ALA A 118 1.36 -10.22 -11.33
CA ALA A 118 0.67 -11.50 -11.37
C ALA A 118 -0.40 -11.63 -10.28
N ARG A 119 -0.11 -11.18 -9.05
CA ARG A 119 -1.09 -11.20 -7.94
C ARG A 119 -2.25 -10.23 -8.13
N GLY A 120 -1.99 -9.04 -8.68
CA GLY A 120 -3.05 -8.14 -9.11
C GLY A 120 -3.93 -8.78 -10.19
N ARG A 121 -3.33 -9.49 -11.15
CA ARG A 121 -4.07 -10.23 -12.18
C ARG A 121 -4.86 -11.41 -11.62
N ASP A 122 -4.32 -12.12 -10.63
CA ASP A 122 -5.04 -13.19 -9.93
C ASP A 122 -6.31 -12.64 -9.26
N ALA A 123 -6.25 -11.46 -8.63
CA ALA A 123 -7.43 -10.79 -8.07
C ALA A 123 -8.50 -10.52 -9.13
N GLN A 124 -8.10 -10.03 -10.31
CA GLN A 124 -9.02 -9.81 -11.43
C GLN A 124 -9.56 -11.14 -12.01
N LEU A 125 -8.75 -12.20 -12.03
CA LEU A 125 -9.17 -13.53 -12.49
C LEU A 125 -10.12 -14.23 -11.51
N ALA A 126 -10.15 -13.81 -10.25
CA ALA A 126 -11.03 -14.34 -9.22
C ALA A 126 -12.47 -13.81 -9.29
N ASP A 127 -12.74 -12.78 -10.11
CA ASP A 127 -14.06 -12.17 -10.30
C ASP A 127 -15.13 -13.24 -10.65
N PRO A 128 -16.23 -13.35 -9.88
CA PRO A 128 -17.24 -14.38 -10.09
C PRO A 128 -17.92 -14.34 -11.47
N ASP A 129 -18.17 -13.14 -12.00
CA ASP A 129 -18.84 -12.96 -13.29
C ASP A 129 -17.88 -13.33 -14.43
N LEU A 130 -16.61 -12.97 -14.30
CA LEU A 130 -15.56 -13.41 -15.20
C LEU A 130 -15.43 -14.94 -15.19
N ARG A 131 -15.41 -15.57 -14.00
CA ARG A 131 -15.32 -17.03 -13.88
C ARG A 131 -16.53 -17.73 -14.47
N ALA A 132 -17.72 -17.15 -14.35
CA ALA A 132 -18.94 -17.68 -14.97
C ALA A 132 -18.87 -17.59 -16.51
N ALA A 133 -18.40 -16.47 -17.06
CA ALA A 133 -18.30 -16.26 -18.50
C ALA A 133 -17.09 -16.96 -19.15
N ARG A 134 -16.00 -17.14 -18.40
CA ARG A 134 -14.71 -17.67 -18.85
C ARG A 134 -14.16 -18.65 -17.80
N PRO A 135 -14.72 -19.88 -17.74
CA PRO A 135 -14.46 -20.83 -16.67
C PRO A 135 -13.09 -21.52 -16.74
N TYR A 136 -12.28 -21.23 -17.77
CA TYR A 136 -10.95 -21.79 -17.94
C TYR A 136 -9.86 -20.72 -17.93
N LEU A 137 -8.68 -21.11 -17.48
CA LEU A 137 -7.44 -20.36 -17.51
C LEU A 137 -6.48 -20.98 -18.49
N LYS A 138 -6.04 -20.20 -19.47
CA LYS A 138 -4.98 -20.55 -20.40
C LYS A 138 -3.63 -20.10 -19.86
N TYR A 139 -2.67 -21.02 -19.79
CA TYR A 139 -1.27 -20.74 -19.49
C TYR A 139 -0.55 -20.21 -20.73
N ASN A 140 0.07 -19.04 -20.62
CA ASN A 140 0.78 -18.40 -21.72
C ASN A 140 2.23 -18.17 -21.32
N ILE A 141 3.12 -18.47 -22.27
CA ILE A 141 4.53 -18.15 -22.15
C ILE A 141 4.76 -16.66 -22.45
N GLY A 142 5.55 -15.98 -21.63
CA GLY A 142 5.85 -14.56 -21.79
C GLY A 142 7.02 -14.25 -22.72
N PRO A 143 7.38 -12.96 -22.88
CA PRO A 143 8.42 -12.49 -23.79
C PRO A 143 9.87 -12.73 -23.34
N ALA A 144 10.11 -13.60 -22.34
CA ALA A 144 11.46 -13.93 -21.92
C ALA A 144 12.28 -14.48 -23.12
N GLU A 145 13.56 -14.15 -23.22
CA GLU A 145 14.42 -14.66 -24.29
C GLU A 145 14.68 -16.16 -24.15
N ASN A 146 14.79 -16.63 -22.91
CA ASN A 146 15.06 -18.02 -22.56
C ASN A 146 13.94 -18.55 -21.68
N HIS A 147 13.37 -19.70 -22.05
CA HIS A 147 12.27 -20.32 -21.31
C HIS A 147 12.66 -21.66 -20.70
N ARG A 148 12.15 -21.94 -19.51
CA ARG A 148 12.28 -23.25 -18.87
C ARG A 148 11.49 -24.29 -19.69
N PRO A 149 12.06 -25.48 -20.01
CA PRO A 149 11.40 -26.47 -20.87
C PRO A 149 9.99 -26.89 -20.41
N LEU A 150 9.77 -27.00 -19.09
CA LEU A 150 8.45 -27.29 -18.54
C LEU A 150 7.44 -26.18 -18.83
N HIS A 151 7.84 -24.90 -18.72
CA HIS A 151 6.93 -23.78 -18.99
C HIS A 151 6.57 -23.70 -20.48
N VAL A 152 7.49 -24.10 -21.36
CA VAL A 152 7.22 -24.26 -22.80
C VAL A 152 6.19 -25.36 -23.04
N SER A 153 6.29 -26.49 -22.36
CA SER A 153 5.34 -27.60 -22.52
C SER A 153 3.93 -27.24 -22.03
N TRP A 154 3.82 -26.36 -21.04
CA TRP A 154 2.56 -25.83 -20.51
C TRP A 154 1.94 -24.73 -21.36
N ASN A 155 2.65 -24.15 -22.33
CA ASN A 155 2.09 -23.09 -23.17
C ASN A 155 0.83 -23.58 -23.92
N GLY A 156 -0.28 -22.88 -23.74
CA GLY A 156 -1.60 -23.24 -24.29
C GLY A 156 -2.40 -24.25 -23.45
N LEU A 157 -1.83 -24.79 -22.35
CA LEU A 157 -2.58 -25.57 -21.37
C LEU A 157 -3.75 -24.75 -20.86
N THR A 158 -4.95 -25.32 -20.86
CA THR A 158 -6.17 -24.64 -20.50
C THR A 158 -6.96 -25.48 -19.49
N LEU A 159 -7.00 -25.05 -18.23
CA LEU A 159 -7.63 -25.79 -17.14
C LEU A 159 -8.69 -24.95 -16.46
N ARG A 160 -9.60 -25.57 -15.69
CA ARG A 160 -10.57 -24.81 -14.92
C ARG A 160 -9.88 -23.98 -13.83
N HIS A 161 -10.51 -22.89 -13.41
CA HIS A 161 -9.96 -22.01 -12.36
C HIS A 161 -9.65 -22.74 -11.05
N ASP A 162 -10.42 -23.78 -10.72
CA ASP A 162 -10.34 -24.60 -9.51
C ASP A 162 -9.50 -25.87 -9.67
N ASP A 163 -8.79 -26.02 -10.79
CA ASP A 163 -7.92 -27.16 -11.01
C ASP A 163 -6.71 -27.12 -10.04
N PRO A 164 -6.40 -28.21 -9.29
CA PRO A 164 -5.28 -28.24 -8.35
C PRO A 164 -3.91 -27.91 -8.96
N TRP A 165 -3.72 -28.22 -10.25
CA TRP A 165 -2.48 -27.90 -10.94
C TRP A 165 -2.32 -26.39 -11.10
N ILE A 166 -3.41 -25.68 -11.37
CA ILE A 166 -3.40 -24.21 -11.46
C ILE A 166 -2.92 -23.64 -10.12
N GLU A 167 -3.51 -24.07 -9.00
CA GLU A 167 -3.16 -23.56 -7.65
C GLU A 167 -1.66 -23.62 -7.36
N THR A 168 -1.01 -24.72 -7.73
CA THR A 168 0.42 -24.91 -7.48
C THR A 168 1.32 -24.26 -8.52
N HIS A 169 0.84 -24.00 -9.76
CA HIS A 169 1.65 -23.55 -10.90
C HIS A 169 1.29 -22.16 -11.46
N ARG A 170 0.40 -21.38 -10.80
CA ARG A 170 0.13 -19.97 -11.17
C ARG A 170 1.43 -19.17 -11.26
N PRO A 171 1.75 -18.53 -12.40
CA PRO A 171 2.89 -17.62 -12.49
C PRO A 171 2.83 -16.50 -11.45
N VAL A 172 3.95 -15.91 -11.04
CA VAL A 172 5.34 -16.15 -11.44
C VAL A 172 5.95 -17.30 -10.63
N LYS A 173 6.63 -18.24 -11.28
CA LYS A 173 7.17 -19.45 -10.63
C LYS A 173 8.69 -19.53 -10.53
N ALA A 174 9.36 -18.42 -10.82
CA ALA A 174 10.80 -18.38 -10.98
C ALA A 174 11.32 -16.95 -11.15
N TYR A 175 12.59 -16.72 -10.80
CA TYR A 175 13.28 -15.51 -11.23
C TYR A 175 13.30 -15.41 -12.78
N GLY A 176 12.92 -14.24 -13.29
CA GLY A 176 12.83 -13.97 -14.74
C GLY A 176 11.72 -14.72 -15.47
N CYS A 177 10.73 -15.28 -14.76
CA CYS A 177 9.56 -15.92 -15.38
C CYS A 177 8.53 -14.85 -15.78
N HIS A 178 8.25 -14.75 -17.08
CA HIS A 178 7.25 -13.83 -17.63
C HIS A 178 5.92 -14.52 -18.02
N CYS A 179 5.74 -15.79 -17.64
CA CYS A 179 4.50 -16.51 -17.93
C CYS A 179 3.30 -15.82 -17.27
N TYR A 180 2.11 -15.99 -17.85
CA TYR A 180 0.88 -15.38 -17.33
C TYR A 180 -0.35 -16.21 -17.69
N LEU A 181 -1.44 -15.98 -16.96
CA LEU A 181 -2.73 -16.64 -17.18
C LEU A 181 -3.72 -15.71 -17.90
N SER A 182 -4.58 -16.28 -18.73
CA SER A 182 -5.69 -15.55 -19.36
C SER A 182 -6.98 -16.36 -19.25
N ALA A 183 -8.08 -15.70 -18.91
CA ALA A 183 -9.39 -16.35 -18.86
C ALA A 183 -9.94 -16.60 -20.26
N VAL A 184 -10.43 -17.81 -20.53
CA VAL A 184 -11.02 -18.22 -21.81
C VAL A 184 -12.34 -18.96 -21.58
N ALA A 185 -13.25 -18.84 -22.55
CA ALA A 185 -14.57 -19.45 -22.49
C ALA A 185 -14.51 -20.97 -22.66
N GLU A 186 -13.65 -21.43 -23.56
CA GLU A 186 -13.51 -22.83 -23.94
C GLU A 186 -12.06 -23.30 -23.78
N PRO A 187 -11.83 -24.57 -23.44
CA PRO A 187 -10.50 -25.10 -23.33
C PRO A 187 -9.83 -25.25 -24.71
N THR A 188 -8.51 -25.11 -24.76
CA THR A 188 -7.76 -25.39 -25.99
C THR A 188 -7.85 -26.90 -26.29
N PRO A 189 -8.34 -27.32 -27.48
CA PRO A 189 -8.51 -28.74 -27.81
C PRO A 189 -7.21 -29.54 -27.65
N GLY A 190 -7.27 -30.65 -26.92
CA GLY A 190 -6.11 -31.50 -26.64
C GLY A 190 -5.09 -30.93 -25.65
N ARG A 191 -5.42 -29.80 -25.00
CA ARG A 191 -4.61 -29.11 -23.99
C ARG A 191 -5.43 -28.83 -22.73
N ASP A 192 -6.41 -29.67 -22.45
CA ASP A 192 -7.43 -29.52 -21.41
C ASP A 192 -7.24 -30.48 -20.22
N LYS A 193 -6.07 -31.10 -20.13
CA LYS A 193 -5.72 -32.06 -19.08
C LYS A 193 -4.47 -31.59 -18.34
N ALA A 194 -4.56 -31.55 -17.02
CA ALA A 194 -3.44 -31.22 -16.17
C ALA A 194 -2.25 -32.16 -16.43
N PRO A 195 -1.02 -31.64 -16.54
CA PRO A 195 0.18 -32.47 -16.58
C PRO A 195 0.28 -33.35 -15.33
N LYS A 196 0.89 -34.52 -15.47
CA LYS A 196 1.19 -35.37 -14.31
C LYS A 196 2.15 -34.60 -13.39
N GLU A 197 1.75 -34.44 -12.13
CA GLU A 197 2.59 -33.78 -11.14
C GLU A 197 3.83 -34.61 -10.82
N SER A 198 4.94 -33.90 -10.63
CA SER A 198 6.20 -34.44 -10.13
C SER A 198 6.84 -33.39 -9.23
N THR A 199 7.69 -33.82 -8.32
CA THR A 199 8.40 -32.94 -7.39
C THR A 199 9.90 -33.17 -7.47
N TYR A 200 10.68 -32.23 -6.95
CA TYR A 200 12.10 -32.39 -6.67
C TYR A 200 12.41 -31.89 -5.26
N THR A 201 13.49 -32.40 -4.68
CA THR A 201 13.99 -31.94 -3.38
C THR A 201 14.97 -30.79 -3.58
N TYR A 202 14.72 -29.66 -2.92
CA TYR A 202 15.67 -28.57 -2.76
C TYR A 202 16.21 -28.59 -1.33
N THR A 203 17.53 -28.72 -1.16
CA THR A 203 18.17 -28.60 0.14
C THR A 203 18.65 -27.16 0.31
N ASP A 204 18.13 -26.46 1.32
CA ASP A 204 18.55 -25.09 1.61
C ASP A 204 19.92 -25.04 2.30
N ARG A 205 20.40 -23.82 2.56
CA ARG A 205 21.73 -23.59 3.15
C ARG A 205 21.87 -24.06 4.60
N GLU A 206 20.76 -24.19 5.30
CA GLU A 206 20.70 -24.75 6.65
C GLU A 206 20.61 -26.29 6.62
N GLY A 207 20.62 -26.89 5.42
CA GLY A 207 20.54 -28.33 5.22
C GLY A 207 19.13 -28.90 5.33
N ARG A 208 18.09 -28.05 5.27
CA ARG A 208 16.69 -28.51 5.32
C ARG A 208 16.21 -28.85 3.93
N ASP A 209 15.54 -30.00 3.82
CA ASP A 209 14.97 -30.47 2.56
C ASP A 209 13.55 -29.95 2.35
N HIS A 210 13.31 -29.40 1.17
CA HIS A 210 12.04 -28.85 0.73
C HIS A 210 11.53 -29.60 -0.51
N ILE A 211 10.29 -30.07 -0.47
CA ILE A 211 9.66 -30.75 -1.62
C ILE A 211 8.97 -29.71 -2.49
N ILE A 212 9.48 -29.50 -3.71
CA ILE A 212 9.02 -28.44 -4.61
C ILE A 212 8.38 -29.03 -5.87
N PRO A 213 7.23 -28.51 -6.35
CA PRO A 213 6.66 -28.90 -7.62
C PRO A 213 7.63 -28.67 -8.80
N ALA A 214 7.70 -29.62 -9.72
CA ALA A 214 8.59 -29.52 -10.87
C ALA A 214 8.24 -28.31 -11.75
N GLY A 215 9.25 -27.49 -12.05
CA GLY A 215 9.08 -26.25 -12.79
C GLY A 215 8.67 -25.05 -11.93
N VAL A 216 8.70 -25.18 -10.61
CA VAL A 216 8.65 -24.08 -9.66
C VAL A 216 10.02 -23.96 -8.98
N ASP A 217 10.58 -22.75 -8.91
CA ASP A 217 11.82 -22.51 -8.17
C ASP A 217 11.50 -22.33 -6.65
N TYR A 218 12.43 -22.70 -5.77
CA TYR A 218 12.32 -22.43 -4.33
C TYR A 218 12.14 -20.92 -4.07
N GLY A 219 11.18 -20.56 -3.21
CA GLY A 219 10.75 -19.19 -2.94
C GLY A 219 9.56 -18.72 -3.78
N PHE A 220 9.10 -19.51 -4.76
CA PHE A 220 7.93 -19.20 -5.61
C PHE A 220 6.79 -20.24 -5.52
N GLN A 221 6.93 -21.24 -4.65
CA GLN A 221 5.87 -22.19 -4.33
C GLN A 221 4.65 -21.48 -3.75
N LYS A 222 3.46 -22.09 -3.90
CA LYS A 222 2.24 -21.57 -3.28
C LYS A 222 2.43 -21.50 -1.76
N SER A 223 2.07 -20.37 -1.17
CA SER A 223 1.96 -20.20 0.28
C SER A 223 0.61 -20.72 0.77
N GLY A 224 0.52 -21.10 2.04
CA GLY A 224 -0.77 -21.55 2.59
C GLY A 224 -1.84 -20.45 2.51
N ASP A 225 -3.09 -20.85 2.28
CA ASP A 225 -4.26 -19.95 2.24
C ASP A 225 -4.72 -19.50 3.65
N GLY A 226 -3.93 -19.80 4.69
CA GLY A 226 -4.23 -19.53 6.09
C GLY A 226 -3.69 -18.19 6.60
N PRO A 227 -4.05 -17.80 7.84
CA PRO A 227 -3.46 -16.64 8.51
C PRO A 227 -1.94 -16.80 8.58
N TRP A 228 -1.21 -15.70 8.34
CA TRP A 228 0.25 -15.69 8.38
C TRP A 228 0.74 -16.02 9.78
N LYS A 229 1.27 -17.23 9.94
CA LYS A 229 1.79 -17.75 11.21
C LYS A 229 3.08 -18.51 10.97
N PRO A 230 4.13 -17.85 10.42
CA PRO A 230 5.40 -18.53 10.24
C PRO A 230 5.92 -18.92 11.63
N ASP A 231 6.48 -20.12 11.77
CA ASP A 231 7.22 -20.47 12.98
C ASP A 231 8.53 -19.68 12.98
N TYR A 232 8.47 -18.44 13.46
CA TYR A 232 9.61 -17.52 13.47
C TYR A 232 10.79 -18.08 14.27
N ARG A 233 10.56 -19.06 15.16
CA ARG A 233 11.61 -19.76 15.93
C ARG A 233 12.40 -20.75 15.08
N ALA A 234 11.90 -21.12 13.91
CA ALA A 234 12.60 -21.97 12.93
C ALA A 234 13.61 -21.19 12.07
N TYR A 235 13.73 -19.87 12.26
CA TYR A 235 14.65 -19.00 11.53
C TYR A 235 15.85 -18.58 12.40
N PRO A 236 17.00 -18.22 11.78
CA PRO A 236 18.11 -17.59 12.49
C PRO A 236 17.65 -16.37 13.31
N GLU A 237 18.27 -16.13 14.47
CA GLU A 237 17.79 -15.16 15.49
C GLU A 237 17.40 -13.79 14.91
N GLY A 238 18.19 -13.24 13.99
CA GLY A 238 17.91 -11.94 13.38
C GLY A 238 16.63 -11.92 12.52
N ILE A 239 16.43 -12.96 11.71
CA ILE A 239 15.23 -13.14 10.88
C ILE A 239 14.03 -13.46 11.78
N GLY A 240 14.20 -14.36 12.75
CA GLY A 240 13.16 -14.73 13.71
C GLY A 240 12.63 -13.54 14.50
N LYS A 241 13.51 -12.64 14.97
CA LYS A 241 13.10 -11.39 15.63
C LYS A 241 12.37 -10.43 14.69
N ALA A 242 12.84 -10.28 13.45
CA ALA A 242 12.16 -9.44 12.47
C ALA A 242 10.76 -9.99 12.11
N LEU A 243 10.63 -11.30 11.97
CA LEU A 243 9.35 -11.98 11.73
C LEU A 243 8.43 -11.85 12.94
N GLU A 244 8.93 -12.06 14.16
CA GLU A 244 8.15 -11.86 15.39
C GLU A 244 7.61 -10.43 15.48
N GLN A 245 8.48 -9.44 15.23
CA GLN A 245 8.09 -8.02 15.19
C GLN A 245 7.04 -7.75 14.12
N ALA A 246 7.21 -8.28 12.92
CA ALA A 246 6.26 -8.09 11.83
C ALA A 246 4.90 -8.75 12.13
N ILE A 247 4.88 -9.94 12.74
CA ILE A 247 3.64 -10.61 13.19
C ILE A 247 2.96 -9.76 14.26
N THR A 248 3.70 -9.35 15.29
CA THR A 248 3.16 -8.50 16.36
C THR A 248 2.65 -7.16 15.84
N GLN A 249 3.35 -6.53 14.90
CA GLN A 249 2.91 -5.28 14.26
C GLN A 249 1.69 -5.48 13.38
N GLN A 250 1.57 -6.61 12.68
CA GLN A 250 0.36 -6.94 11.92
C GLN A 250 -0.84 -7.19 12.85
N GLU A 251 -0.63 -7.89 13.96
CA GLU A 251 -1.66 -8.14 14.97
C GLU A 251 -2.09 -6.84 15.69
N ALA A 252 -1.14 -5.94 15.95
CA ALA A 252 -1.36 -4.62 16.55
C ALA A 252 -1.71 -3.51 15.54
N GLY A 253 -1.75 -3.83 14.25
CA GLY A 253 -1.82 -2.88 13.15
C GLY A 253 -3.21 -2.31 12.90
N PRO A 254 -3.38 -1.52 11.83
CA PRO A 254 -4.68 -1.03 11.39
C PRO A 254 -5.62 -2.20 11.12
N HIS A 255 -6.83 -2.14 11.67
CA HIS A 255 -7.92 -3.07 11.44
C HIS A 255 -9.00 -2.41 10.57
N GLY A 256 -9.82 -3.23 9.90
CA GLY A 256 -10.85 -2.74 8.96
C GLY A 256 -10.33 -2.57 7.53
N THR A 257 -11.12 -1.91 6.68
CA THR A 257 -10.75 -1.62 5.29
C THR A 257 -9.79 -0.42 5.26
N PRO A 258 -8.73 -0.42 4.44
CA PRO A 258 -7.89 0.77 4.24
C PRO A 258 -8.73 1.99 3.85
N VAL A 259 -8.46 3.14 4.46
CA VAL A 259 -9.17 4.39 4.16
C VAL A 259 -8.99 4.78 2.69
N SER A 260 -7.81 4.49 2.12
CA SER A 260 -7.52 4.79 0.72
C SER A 260 -8.40 4.05 -0.29
N ASP A 261 -8.98 2.90 0.06
CA ASP A 261 -9.91 2.15 -0.81
C ASP A 261 -11.18 2.97 -1.12
N ALA A 262 -11.54 3.89 -0.22
CA ALA A 262 -12.65 4.82 -0.39
C ALA A 262 -12.26 6.12 -1.14
N LEU A 263 -10.99 6.34 -1.43
CA LEU A 263 -10.48 7.61 -1.94
C LEU A 263 -9.83 7.46 -3.31
N ALA A 264 -10.60 7.75 -4.36
CA ALA A 264 -10.15 7.58 -5.73
C ALA A 264 -9.20 8.71 -6.17
N LEU A 265 -7.90 8.43 -6.24
CA LEU A 265 -6.87 9.33 -6.74
C LEU A 265 -6.50 9.00 -8.20
N SER A 266 -7.10 9.70 -9.17
CA SER A 266 -6.93 9.43 -10.60
C SER A 266 -5.76 10.18 -11.27
N MET A 267 -5.12 11.11 -10.56
CA MET A 267 -4.04 11.95 -11.08
C MET A 267 -2.64 11.31 -10.94
N ARG A 268 -1.64 11.87 -11.62
CA ARG A 268 -0.23 11.42 -11.61
C ARG A 268 0.77 12.54 -11.44
N GLY A 269 2.03 12.17 -11.27
CA GLY A 269 3.17 13.06 -11.14
C GLY A 269 3.47 13.38 -9.67
N ALA A 270 4.45 14.27 -9.44
CA ALA A 270 4.97 14.55 -8.11
C ALA A 270 3.87 14.89 -7.09
N PHE A 271 2.93 15.75 -7.45
CA PHE A 271 1.80 16.11 -6.57
C PHE A 271 0.92 14.89 -6.22
N ALA A 272 0.66 13.99 -7.18
CA ALA A 272 -0.06 12.75 -6.89
C ALA A 272 0.72 11.85 -5.94
N GLY A 273 2.04 11.78 -6.11
CA GLY A 273 2.94 11.05 -5.20
C GLY A 273 2.86 11.56 -3.76
N GLN A 274 2.79 12.87 -3.57
CA GLN A 274 2.57 13.47 -2.25
C GLN A 274 1.23 13.02 -1.64
N LEU A 275 0.13 13.13 -2.40
CA LEU A 275 -1.19 12.70 -1.93
C LEU A 275 -1.24 11.19 -1.63
N ARG A 276 -0.56 10.35 -2.42
CA ARG A 276 -0.43 8.91 -2.14
C ARG A 276 0.34 8.67 -0.86
N ALA A 277 1.47 9.35 -0.64
CA ALA A 277 2.23 9.21 0.60
C ALA A 277 1.39 9.53 1.84
N ALA A 278 0.46 10.50 1.76
CA ALA A 278 -0.49 10.77 2.84
C ALA A 278 -1.51 9.64 3.03
N LEU A 279 -2.15 9.15 1.96
CA LEU A 279 -3.07 8.01 2.02
C LEU A 279 -2.39 6.77 2.62
N ASP A 280 -1.17 6.51 2.16
CA ASP A 280 -0.30 5.45 2.61
C ASP A 280 0.04 5.55 4.10
N THR A 281 0.18 6.78 4.60
CA THR A 281 0.41 7.04 6.02
C THR A 281 -0.86 6.80 6.82
N VAL A 282 -2.02 7.26 6.33
CA VAL A 282 -3.32 7.01 6.96
C VAL A 282 -3.57 5.51 7.11
N ASP A 283 -3.42 4.75 6.01
CA ASP A 283 -3.64 3.30 5.99
C ASP A 283 -2.64 2.52 6.85
N SER A 284 -1.47 3.10 7.15
CA SER A 284 -0.51 2.49 8.08
C SER A 284 -0.91 2.68 9.55
N VAL A 285 -1.80 3.63 9.83
CA VAL A 285 -2.23 3.99 11.19
C VAL A 285 -3.56 3.35 11.54
N HIS A 286 -4.57 3.43 10.67
CA HIS A 286 -5.89 2.86 10.94
C HIS A 286 -6.67 2.50 9.66
N GLY A 287 -7.68 1.62 9.78
CA GLY A 287 -8.70 1.40 8.74
C GLY A 287 -10.01 2.15 9.04
N ASP A 288 -11.10 1.82 8.33
CA ASP A 288 -12.33 2.65 8.33
C ASP A 288 -13.66 1.90 8.54
N GLY A 289 -13.63 0.57 8.63
CA GLY A 289 -14.82 -0.28 8.72
C GLY A 289 -15.62 -0.47 7.41
N ALA A 290 -15.86 0.59 6.62
CA ALA A 290 -16.24 0.60 5.20
C ALA A 290 -16.76 2.00 4.77
N LEU A 291 -15.92 2.86 4.21
CA LEU A 291 -16.35 4.18 3.73
C LEU A 291 -16.93 4.17 2.29
N PRO A 292 -17.85 5.10 1.97
CA PRO A 292 -18.31 5.29 0.60
C PRO A 292 -17.22 5.89 -0.30
N LYS A 293 -17.07 5.34 -1.52
CA LYS A 293 -16.07 5.82 -2.48
C LYS A 293 -16.33 7.26 -2.95
N ILE A 294 -15.32 8.13 -2.82
CA ILE A 294 -15.33 9.50 -3.34
C ILE A 294 -14.01 9.85 -4.06
N PRO A 295 -14.03 10.75 -5.06
CA PRO A 295 -12.81 11.20 -5.74
C PRO A 295 -12.00 12.21 -4.92
N ILE A 296 -10.67 12.11 -5.03
CA ILE A 296 -9.73 13.19 -4.70
C ILE A 296 -9.46 14.03 -5.95
N LYS A 297 -9.63 15.34 -5.83
CA LYS A 297 -9.48 16.31 -6.93
C LYS A 297 -8.33 17.27 -6.68
N LYS A 298 -7.60 17.60 -7.76
CA LYS A 298 -6.59 18.66 -7.74
C LYS A 298 -7.25 20.01 -7.98
N THR A 299 -6.82 21.02 -7.24
CA THR A 299 -7.14 22.44 -7.51
C THR A 299 -5.88 23.28 -7.55
N SER A 300 -6.01 24.57 -7.87
CA SER A 300 -4.93 25.55 -7.87
C SER A 300 -5.24 26.77 -6.98
N SER A 301 -6.13 26.61 -6.00
CA SER A 301 -6.50 27.68 -5.07
C SER A 301 -5.32 28.07 -4.19
N ARG A 302 -5.12 29.38 -3.95
CA ARG A 302 -4.07 29.87 -3.03
C ARG A 302 -4.60 30.17 -1.63
N THR A 303 -5.92 30.18 -1.46
CA THR A 303 -6.58 30.54 -0.20
C THR A 303 -7.25 29.32 0.44
N ASP A 304 -7.92 28.50 -0.36
CA ASP A 304 -8.59 27.27 0.09
C ASP A 304 -7.78 26.07 -0.38
N VAL A 305 -6.75 25.72 0.39
CA VAL A 305 -5.78 24.69 -0.01
C VAL A 305 -6.30 23.27 0.15
N GLY A 306 -7.38 23.06 0.92
CA GLY A 306 -8.07 21.79 1.12
C GLY A 306 -9.58 22.00 1.22
N MET A 307 -10.38 21.02 0.78
CA MET A 307 -11.83 21.02 0.97
C MET A 307 -12.48 19.64 0.84
N PHE A 308 -13.14 19.18 1.89
CA PHE A 308 -14.14 18.13 1.87
C PHE A 308 -15.53 18.69 1.51
N ARG A 309 -16.28 17.97 0.65
CA ARG A 309 -17.63 18.34 0.24
C ARG A 309 -18.62 17.21 0.47
N ALA A 310 -19.77 17.55 1.05
CA ALA A 310 -20.93 16.68 1.17
C ALA A 310 -22.22 17.41 0.75
N LEU A 311 -23.24 16.64 0.37
CA LEU A 311 -24.59 17.12 0.10
C LEU A 311 -25.37 17.30 1.41
N LEU A 312 -26.38 18.16 1.38
CA LEU A 312 -27.30 18.38 2.50
C LEU A 312 -28.03 17.11 2.96
N ASN A 313 -28.13 16.10 2.10
CA ASN A 313 -28.73 14.80 2.43
C ASN A 313 -27.75 13.80 3.06
N GLY A 314 -26.56 14.24 3.49
CA GLY A 314 -25.57 13.39 4.14
C GLY A 314 -24.58 12.73 3.18
N LYS A 315 -24.80 12.75 1.86
CA LYS A 315 -23.94 12.02 0.90
C LYS A 315 -22.61 12.75 0.66
N PRO A 316 -21.45 12.09 0.80
CA PRO A 316 -20.17 12.72 0.54
C PRO A 316 -19.93 12.81 -0.98
N ILE A 317 -19.19 13.83 -1.42
CA ILE A 317 -19.01 14.16 -2.84
C ILE A 317 -17.55 14.02 -3.27
N SER A 318 -16.63 14.67 -2.57
CA SER A 318 -15.21 14.71 -2.97
C SER A 318 -14.34 15.34 -1.89
N ILE A 319 -13.07 14.99 -1.90
CA ILE A 319 -12.00 15.78 -1.28
C ILE A 319 -11.25 16.52 -2.39
N SER A 320 -10.86 17.77 -2.14
CA SER A 320 -10.06 18.58 -3.06
C SER A 320 -8.82 19.07 -2.33
N VAL A 321 -7.65 18.97 -2.97
CA VAL A 321 -6.38 19.51 -2.45
C VAL A 321 -5.75 20.38 -3.52
N SER A 322 -5.26 21.55 -3.12
CA SER A 322 -4.59 22.49 -4.00
C SER A 322 -3.13 22.12 -4.20
N GLU A 323 -2.65 22.21 -5.45
CA GLU A 323 -1.22 22.11 -5.78
C GLU A 323 -0.39 23.27 -5.24
N ASN A 324 -1.04 24.35 -4.77
CA ASN A 324 -0.37 25.44 -4.06
C ASN A 324 -0.34 25.24 -2.54
N SER A 325 -0.84 24.11 -2.01
CA SER A 325 -0.65 23.80 -0.60
C SER A 325 0.85 23.65 -0.30
N PRO A 326 1.38 24.29 0.76
CA PRO A 326 2.78 24.12 1.15
C PRO A 326 3.08 22.68 1.61
N HIS A 327 2.07 22.00 2.16
CA HIS A 327 2.15 20.62 2.63
C HIS A 327 0.88 19.85 2.21
N PRO A 328 0.78 19.43 0.93
CA PRO A 328 -0.39 18.72 0.40
C PRO A 328 -0.74 17.45 1.18
N GLU A 329 0.26 16.77 1.73
CA GLU A 329 0.13 15.54 2.50
C GLU A 329 -0.68 15.78 3.78
N LEU A 330 -0.28 16.80 4.55
CA LEU A 330 -0.95 17.19 5.78
C LEU A 330 -2.35 17.75 5.49
N THR A 331 -2.49 18.52 4.40
CA THR A 331 -3.79 19.03 3.96
C THR A 331 -4.74 17.90 3.61
N LEU A 332 -4.28 16.88 2.88
CA LEU A 332 -5.13 15.74 2.55
C LEU A 332 -5.59 15.00 3.82
N ALA A 333 -4.68 14.74 4.77
CA ALA A 333 -5.04 14.12 6.03
C ALA A 333 -6.09 14.93 6.80
N HIS A 334 -5.98 16.26 6.83
CA HIS A 334 -7.00 17.14 7.42
C HIS A 334 -8.38 16.92 6.77
N GLU A 335 -8.47 16.93 5.44
CA GLU A 335 -9.74 16.71 4.74
C GLU A 335 -10.30 15.29 4.93
N ILE A 336 -9.42 14.29 5.11
CA ILE A 336 -9.83 12.93 5.48
C ILE A 336 -10.45 12.94 6.89
N GLY A 337 -9.90 13.71 7.83
CA GLY A 337 -10.49 13.89 9.16
C GLY A 337 -11.93 14.39 9.09
N HIS A 338 -12.20 15.39 8.25
CA HIS A 338 -13.56 15.88 7.97
C HIS A 338 -14.45 14.78 7.38
N PHE A 339 -13.94 14.00 6.43
CA PHE A 339 -14.68 12.91 5.81
C PHE A 339 -15.05 11.80 6.81
N LEU A 340 -14.11 11.40 7.66
CA LEU A 340 -14.31 10.40 8.71
C LEU A 340 -15.34 10.85 9.73
N HIS A 341 -15.23 12.08 10.22
CA HIS A 341 -16.24 12.66 11.12
C HIS A 341 -17.62 12.60 10.46
N TRP A 342 -17.73 13.06 9.21
CA TRP A 342 -19.01 13.10 8.53
C TRP A 342 -19.63 11.73 8.23
N GLN A 343 -18.84 10.66 8.03
CA GLN A 343 -19.37 9.35 7.61
C GLN A 343 -19.33 8.25 8.65
N ALA A 344 -18.31 8.24 9.50
CA ALA A 344 -17.92 7.01 10.20
C ALA A 344 -17.67 7.21 11.70
N MET A 345 -17.72 8.44 12.20
CA MET A 345 -17.52 8.74 13.61
C MET A 345 -18.79 9.39 14.18
N GLY A 346 -19.45 8.69 15.11
CA GLY A 346 -20.76 9.10 15.60
C GLY A 346 -21.86 8.89 14.57
N LYS A 347 -22.66 9.92 14.29
CA LYS A 347 -23.83 9.83 13.41
C LYS A 347 -23.49 10.21 11.97
N ALA A 348 -23.54 9.24 11.07
CA ALA A 348 -23.30 9.45 9.64
C ALA A 348 -24.20 10.54 9.02
N GLY A 349 -23.59 11.40 8.20
CA GLY A 349 -24.25 12.51 7.51
C GLY A 349 -24.48 13.74 8.38
N ALA A 350 -23.83 13.84 9.53
CA ALA A 350 -23.93 14.96 10.45
C ALA A 350 -22.57 15.36 11.03
N TRP A 351 -22.42 16.63 11.40
CA TRP A 351 -21.27 17.14 12.18
C TRP A 351 -21.55 17.02 13.69
N ASP A 352 -22.18 15.92 14.09
CA ASP A 352 -22.70 15.75 15.45
C ASP A 352 -21.58 15.28 16.39
N MET A 353 -21.25 16.15 17.34
CA MET A 353 -20.28 15.89 18.40
C MET A 353 -20.92 15.80 19.79
N ASP A 354 -22.25 15.76 19.88
CA ASP A 354 -22.97 15.68 21.17
C ASP A 354 -22.99 14.23 21.72
N ASP A 355 -22.58 13.25 20.91
CA ASP A 355 -22.48 11.85 21.32
C ASP A 355 -21.34 11.64 22.35
N PRO A 356 -21.58 10.91 23.47
CA PRO A 356 -20.55 10.60 24.47
C PRO A 356 -19.28 9.95 23.92
N PHE A 357 -19.32 9.35 22.73
CA PHE A 357 -18.17 8.87 21.97
C PHE A 357 -17.06 9.93 21.84
N TRP A 358 -17.41 11.21 21.67
CA TRP A 358 -16.44 12.30 21.50
C TRP A 358 -15.84 12.80 22.80
N LEU A 359 -16.46 12.50 23.95
CA LEU A 359 -16.15 13.12 25.24
C LEU A 359 -14.68 12.97 25.67
N PRO A 360 -14.00 11.81 25.51
CA PRO A 360 -12.58 11.69 25.84
C PRO A 360 -11.69 12.64 25.02
N TRP A 361 -11.97 12.76 23.72
CA TRP A 361 -11.22 13.64 22.84
C TRP A 361 -11.53 15.12 23.09
N ILE A 362 -12.80 15.48 23.29
CA ILE A 362 -13.21 16.85 23.65
C ILE A 362 -12.49 17.30 24.91
N THR A 363 -12.51 16.48 25.96
CA THR A 363 -11.82 16.79 27.23
C THR A 363 -10.32 17.05 27.01
N ALA A 364 -9.63 16.15 26.30
CA ALA A 364 -8.20 16.29 26.05
C ALA A 364 -7.85 17.55 25.23
N VAL A 365 -8.70 17.92 24.29
CA VAL A 365 -8.54 19.10 23.44
C VAL A 365 -8.79 20.40 24.23
N GLU A 366 -9.86 20.45 25.03
CA GLU A 366 -10.19 21.63 25.84
C GLU A 366 -9.13 21.92 26.91
N GLU A 367 -8.47 20.88 27.43
CA GLU A 367 -7.37 20.99 28.39
C GLU A 367 -6.02 21.36 27.75
N SER A 368 -5.91 21.30 26.43
CA SER A 368 -4.64 21.57 25.74
C SER A 368 -4.24 23.05 25.78
N GLU A 369 -2.93 23.29 25.88
CA GLU A 369 -2.37 24.64 25.86
C GLU A 369 -2.70 25.33 24.54
N ALA A 370 -2.56 24.65 23.40
CA ALA A 370 -2.83 25.28 22.10
C ALA A 370 -4.26 25.85 21.99
N ILE A 371 -5.28 25.09 22.42
CA ILE A 371 -6.68 25.54 22.40
C ILE A 371 -6.92 26.64 23.43
N THR A 372 -6.38 26.50 24.64
CA THR A 372 -6.49 27.52 25.69
C THR A 372 -5.88 28.85 25.22
N ARG A 373 -4.68 28.83 24.63
CA ARG A 373 -4.00 30.00 24.07
C ARG A 373 -4.75 30.61 22.91
N LEU A 374 -5.24 29.79 21.99
CA LEU A 374 -6.06 30.26 20.87
C LEU A 374 -7.34 30.95 21.35
N ALA A 375 -7.92 30.46 22.46
CA ALA A 375 -9.11 31.05 23.05
C ALA A 375 -8.86 32.44 23.67
N GLU A 376 -7.62 32.76 24.08
CA GLU A 376 -7.23 34.07 24.63
C GLU A 376 -7.19 35.18 23.57
N PHE A 377 -7.08 34.84 22.27
CA PHE A 377 -7.12 35.83 21.20
C PHE A 377 -8.52 36.46 21.05
N PRO A 378 -8.61 37.74 20.63
CA PRO A 378 -9.89 38.37 20.34
C PRO A 378 -10.71 37.54 19.33
N SER A 379 -12.04 37.50 19.52
CA SER A 379 -12.93 36.89 18.53
C SER A 379 -12.81 37.61 17.20
N GLU A 380 -12.43 36.84 16.19
CA GLU A 380 -12.38 37.21 14.79
C GLU A 380 -12.66 35.96 13.95
N PRO A 381 -13.16 36.11 12.70
CA PRO A 381 -13.64 34.97 11.92
C PRO A 381 -12.64 33.82 11.79
N PHE A 382 -11.34 34.12 11.68
CA PHE A 382 -10.31 33.10 11.55
C PHE A 382 -10.00 32.39 12.87
N ARG A 383 -9.92 33.12 13.99
CA ARG A 383 -9.80 32.51 15.33
C ARG A 383 -10.99 31.62 15.64
N ASP A 384 -12.20 32.09 15.34
CA ASP A 384 -13.44 31.34 15.61
C ASP A 384 -13.54 30.10 14.73
N TYR A 385 -13.08 30.17 13.47
CA TYR A 385 -12.91 29.00 12.60
C TYR A 385 -11.94 27.97 13.20
N LEU A 386 -10.79 28.41 13.73
CA LEU A 386 -9.82 27.53 14.37
C LEU A 386 -10.28 26.96 15.72
N LEU A 387 -11.41 27.42 16.28
CA LEU A 387 -12.02 26.83 17.48
C LEU A 387 -13.30 26.06 17.16
N ASP A 388 -13.73 26.02 15.89
CA ASP A 388 -14.85 25.17 15.48
C ASP A 388 -14.49 23.70 15.75
N PRO A 389 -15.29 22.95 16.53
CA PRO A 389 -14.99 21.57 16.90
C PRO A 389 -14.66 20.67 15.70
N LYS A 390 -15.31 20.87 14.54
CA LYS A 390 -15.02 20.08 13.34
C LYS A 390 -13.62 20.33 12.80
N GLU A 391 -13.15 21.58 12.88
CA GLU A 391 -11.81 21.98 12.44
C GLU A 391 -10.75 21.58 13.46
N VAL A 392 -11.08 21.63 14.75
CA VAL A 392 -10.21 21.10 15.80
C VAL A 392 -10.00 19.60 15.61
N TRP A 393 -11.07 18.85 15.32
CA TRP A 393 -10.97 17.44 14.97
C TRP A 393 -10.05 17.22 13.77
N ALA A 394 -10.34 17.82 12.62
CA ALA A 394 -9.57 17.60 11.41
C ALA A 394 -8.07 17.96 11.56
N ARG A 395 -7.75 19.02 12.31
CA ARG A 395 -6.35 19.36 12.63
C ARG A 395 -5.71 18.32 13.55
N SER A 396 -6.37 17.94 14.65
CA SER A 396 -5.84 16.94 15.57
C SER A 396 -5.65 15.58 14.88
N TYR A 397 -6.59 15.14 14.04
CA TYR A 397 -6.48 13.96 13.22
C TYR A 397 -5.25 14.03 12.28
N SER A 398 -5.06 15.15 11.57
CA SER A 398 -3.89 15.29 10.67
C SER A 398 -2.55 15.19 11.41
N GLN A 399 -2.47 15.74 12.64
CA GLN A 399 -1.28 15.63 13.48
C GLN A 399 -1.10 14.21 14.04
N TYR A 400 -2.19 13.56 14.45
CA TYR A 400 -2.18 12.17 14.88
C TYR A 400 -1.61 11.24 13.80
N ILE A 401 -2.08 11.36 12.55
CA ILE A 401 -1.57 10.56 11.43
C ILE A 401 -0.09 10.85 11.18
N ALA A 402 0.32 12.12 11.18
CA ALA A 402 1.72 12.50 10.97
C ALA A 402 2.69 11.87 11.99
N LEU A 403 2.26 11.80 13.25
CA LEU A 403 3.07 11.27 14.35
C LEU A 403 3.02 9.74 14.42
N ARG A 404 1.83 9.13 14.40
CA ARG A 404 1.68 7.66 14.46
C ARG A 404 2.25 6.98 13.21
N GLY A 405 2.02 7.57 12.04
CA GLY A 405 2.56 7.08 10.77
C GLY A 405 4.00 7.55 10.47
N GLN A 406 4.60 8.33 11.38
CA GLN A 406 5.99 8.82 11.28
C GLN A 406 6.34 9.49 9.93
N ASN A 407 5.36 10.18 9.32
CA ASN A 407 5.56 10.81 8.02
C ASN A 407 6.29 12.16 8.15
N LYS A 408 7.53 12.22 7.67
CA LYS A 408 8.38 13.41 7.78
C LYS A 408 7.81 14.66 7.09
N ALA A 409 7.24 14.53 5.89
CA ALA A 409 6.68 15.67 5.15
C ALA A 409 5.47 16.27 5.90
N MET A 410 4.64 15.42 6.51
CA MET A 410 3.54 15.88 7.35
C MET A 410 4.03 16.53 8.67
N GLN A 411 5.07 15.97 9.30
CA GLN A 411 5.70 16.56 10.48
C GLN A 411 6.34 17.91 10.17
N GLU A 412 6.99 18.06 9.02
CA GLU A 412 7.47 19.36 8.52
C GLU A 412 6.32 20.35 8.35
N GLY A 413 5.15 19.91 7.88
CA GLY A 413 3.95 20.76 7.78
C GLY A 413 3.39 21.22 9.12
N ILE A 414 3.46 20.38 10.15
CA ILE A 414 3.12 20.76 11.53
C ILE A 414 4.09 21.84 12.01
N LEU A 415 5.40 21.63 11.85
CA LEU A 415 6.42 22.59 12.26
C LEU A 415 6.33 23.91 11.49
N PHE A 416 6.06 23.86 10.18
CA PHE A 416 5.82 25.03 9.35
C PHE A 416 4.68 25.89 9.91
N THR A 417 3.57 25.25 10.27
CA THR A 417 2.40 25.93 10.82
C THR A 417 2.67 26.50 12.22
N ARG A 418 3.39 25.76 13.06
CA ARG A 418 3.80 26.22 14.39
C ARG A 418 4.88 27.31 14.36
N GLY A 419 5.56 27.49 13.22
CA GLY A 419 6.59 28.51 13.04
C GLY A 419 6.04 29.93 12.82
N PHE A 420 4.74 30.09 12.62
CA PHE A 420 4.13 31.42 12.52
C PHE A 420 4.15 32.15 13.88
N GLY A 421 4.35 33.47 13.89
CA GLY A 421 4.41 34.26 15.14
C GLY A 421 3.06 34.80 15.64
N ASN A 422 1.96 34.27 15.13
CA ASN A 422 0.59 34.75 15.38
C ASN A 422 -0.31 33.57 15.77
N LEU A 423 -1.63 33.75 15.71
CA LEU A 423 -2.59 32.73 16.13
C LEU A 423 -2.51 31.41 15.32
N TYR A 424 -1.91 31.42 14.11
CA TYR A 424 -1.69 30.20 13.32
C TYR A 424 -0.79 29.19 14.03
N GLN A 425 0.10 29.64 14.92
CA GLN A 425 1.00 28.75 15.66
C GLN A 425 0.25 27.75 16.55
N TYR A 426 -0.98 28.09 16.94
CA TYR A 426 -1.86 27.29 17.79
C TYR A 426 -2.85 26.44 16.99
N SER A 427 -2.71 26.38 15.66
CA SER A 427 -3.54 25.48 14.85
C SER A 427 -3.04 24.03 14.87
N GLN A 428 -1.87 23.78 15.45
CA GLN A 428 -1.32 22.47 15.73
C GLN A 428 -0.65 22.52 17.12
N TRP A 429 -0.45 21.35 17.74
CA TRP A 429 -0.02 21.23 19.13
C TRP A 429 1.48 20.93 19.24
N ALA A 430 2.06 21.25 20.39
CA ALA A 430 3.35 20.69 20.80
C ALA A 430 3.23 19.20 21.12
N ASP A 431 4.26 18.39 20.90
CA ASP A 431 4.18 16.93 21.06
C ASP A 431 3.71 16.50 22.46
N ASN A 432 4.18 17.19 23.51
CA ASN A 432 3.76 16.96 24.89
C ASN A 432 2.30 17.38 25.15
N ASP A 433 1.87 18.50 24.56
CA ASP A 433 0.50 19.01 24.63
C ASP A 433 -0.48 18.13 23.82
N PHE A 434 0.02 17.51 22.76
CA PHE A 434 -0.74 16.64 21.87
C PHE A 434 -0.90 15.20 22.38
N SER A 435 0.01 14.72 23.24
CA SER A 435 0.01 13.31 23.69
C SER A 435 -1.34 12.86 24.24
N PRO A 436 -2.02 13.61 25.13
CA PRO A 436 -3.34 13.21 25.64
C PRO A 436 -4.42 13.15 24.55
N ILE A 437 -4.35 14.05 23.57
CA ILE A 437 -5.27 14.07 22.42
C ILE A 437 -5.04 12.83 21.55
N ALA A 438 -3.79 12.46 21.29
CA ALA A 438 -3.44 11.27 20.53
C ALA A 438 -3.90 9.98 21.23
N GLU A 439 -3.76 9.90 22.56
CA GLU A 439 -4.25 8.77 23.37
C GLU A 439 -5.78 8.67 23.33
N ALA A 440 -6.50 9.80 23.34
CA ALA A 440 -7.95 9.81 23.17
C ALA A 440 -8.37 9.30 21.78
N ILE A 441 -7.66 9.70 20.72
CA ILE A 441 -7.89 9.19 19.36
C ILE A 441 -7.63 7.68 19.28
N ASP A 442 -6.55 7.18 19.90
CA ASP A 442 -6.29 5.73 19.97
C ASP A 442 -7.46 4.99 20.62
N ALA A 443 -7.99 5.49 21.74
CA ALA A 443 -9.13 4.88 22.42
C ALA A 443 -10.39 4.86 21.54
N MET A 444 -10.66 5.94 20.81
CA MET A 444 -11.79 6.03 19.88
C MET A 444 -11.63 5.03 18.72
N PHE A 445 -10.44 4.93 18.12
CA PHE A 445 -10.20 4.01 17.01
C PHE A 445 -10.25 2.54 17.44
N LYS A 446 -9.82 2.22 18.67
CA LYS A 446 -10.03 0.89 19.27
C LYS A 446 -11.51 0.57 19.45
N GLN A 447 -12.30 1.53 19.95
CA GLN A 447 -13.74 1.35 20.10
C GLN A 447 -14.44 1.09 18.76
N LEU A 448 -13.95 1.71 17.69
CA LEU A 448 -14.44 1.50 16.32
C LEU A 448 -13.90 0.21 15.66
N GLY A 449 -12.91 -0.44 16.28
CA GLY A 449 -12.23 -1.60 15.70
C GLY A 449 -11.37 -1.26 14.48
N TRP A 450 -10.88 -0.02 14.40
CA TRP A 450 -10.01 0.46 13.31
C TRP A 450 -8.52 0.24 13.60
N ILE A 451 -8.19 -0.02 14.86
CA ILE A 451 -6.89 -0.45 15.34
C ILE A 451 -7.10 -1.49 16.47
N ALA A 452 -6.06 -2.26 16.79
CA ALA A 452 -6.09 -3.35 17.77
C ALA A 452 -6.25 -2.93 19.24
#